data_AF-A0A259TAN8-F1
#
_entry.id   AF-A0A259TAN8-F1
#
_cell.length_a   1.000
_cell.length_b   1.000
_cell.length_c   1.000
_cell.angle_alpha   90.00
_cell.angle_beta   90.00
_cell.angle_gamma   90.00
#
_symmetry.space_group_name_H-M   'P 1'
#
loop_
_entity.id
_entity.type
_entity.pdbx_description
1 polymer ?
#
loop_
_entity_poly.entity_id
_entity_poly.type
_entity_poly.pdbx_seq_one_letter_code
_entity_poly.pdbx_strand_id
1 'polypeptide(L)'
;MKAKGWIIAAAAAIALSATSIMVVAKPDPIKVMRNGTEWVTEAAPVQIDDEIMIPLNTFGKLVGKQVTYNSQTNTVSIDDKKQIPFAQSDDKKIQISGDVGETGTYDNLTLTTETFSRHIPGYNVANLGYAPIIERTDLTGDGKKDIVIILTTGYGTGVYASNPLVYTETADSIPVEDAYTAFLKQFSSKVTDKQIELDIHGERTVIPVSKLQSGPVKFPPGIGSVMYYTLEGNTLKATTAVQVSPAEFIGDLALSYTFKNGLLQAGEAQFTLYPEYGS
;
A
#
# COMPACT_ATOMS: atom_id res chain seq x y z
N MET A 1 51.83 88.70 -20.38
CA MET A 1 52.71 87.51 -20.34
C MET A 1 52.06 86.46 -19.45
N LYS A 2 52.11 85.21 -19.89
CA LYS A 2 51.35 84.05 -19.38
C LYS A 2 51.68 83.78 -17.90
N ALA A 3 50.70 83.86 -17.01
CA ALA A 3 50.76 83.26 -15.68
C ALA A 3 49.91 81.99 -15.70
N LYS A 4 50.59 80.84 -15.70
CA LYS A 4 49.99 79.51 -15.64
C LYS A 4 50.00 79.04 -14.18
N GLY A 5 48.78 78.81 -13.68
CA GLY A 5 48.34 77.72 -12.81
C GLY A 5 49.07 77.50 -11.48
N TRP A 6 48.31 77.46 -10.39
CA TRP A 6 48.17 76.29 -9.53
C TRP A 6 46.78 76.29 -8.88
N ILE A 7 46.31 75.08 -8.59
CA ILE A 7 44.92 74.63 -8.46
C ILE A 7 44.32 74.97 -7.09
N ILE A 8 43.02 75.28 -7.09
CA ILE A 8 42.16 75.47 -5.91
C ILE A 8 41.32 74.20 -5.67
N ALA A 9 41.02 73.96 -4.38
CA ALA A 9 39.88 73.19 -3.83
C ALA A 9 39.90 71.65 -3.95
N ALA A 10 39.28 70.87 -3.06
CA ALA A 10 38.65 71.07 -1.76
C ALA A 10 38.40 69.66 -1.18
N ALA A 11 38.43 69.53 0.14
CA ALA A 11 37.98 68.33 0.83
C ALA A 11 36.44 68.35 0.97
N ALA A 12 35.76 67.28 0.54
CA ALA A 12 34.42 66.92 1.03
C ALA A 12 34.17 65.43 0.79
N ALA A 13 33.85 64.72 1.87
CA ALA A 13 33.60 63.29 1.92
C ALA A 13 32.34 62.90 1.14
N ILE A 14 32.44 61.88 0.30
CA ILE A 14 31.28 61.21 -0.32
C ILE A 14 30.88 60.06 0.59
N ALA A 15 29.78 60.23 1.32
CA ALA A 15 29.07 59.14 1.95
C ALA A 15 28.32 58.35 0.87
N LEU A 16 28.75 57.11 0.61
CA LEU A 16 28.03 56.15 -0.22
C LEU A 16 26.82 55.65 0.58
N SER A 17 25.62 56.17 0.28
CA SER A 17 24.38 55.53 0.70
C SER A 17 24.11 54.32 -0.19
N ALA A 18 24.60 53.15 0.26
CA ALA A 18 24.14 51.88 -0.28
C ALA A 18 22.69 51.65 0.14
N THR A 19 21.74 51.86 -0.78
CA THR A 19 20.36 51.40 -0.60
C THR A 19 20.36 49.87 -0.70
N SER A 20 20.42 49.21 0.45
CA SER A 20 20.24 47.77 0.55
C SER A 20 18.79 47.46 0.17
N ILE A 21 18.60 46.82 -0.99
CA ILE A 21 17.32 46.21 -1.34
C ILE A 21 17.21 44.99 -0.42
N MET A 22 16.49 45.13 0.69
CA MET A 22 16.13 43.98 1.51
C MET A 22 15.17 43.11 0.71
N VAL A 23 15.65 41.93 0.29
CA VAL A 23 14.77 40.85 -0.15
C VAL A 23 14.00 40.41 1.08
N VAL A 24 12.71 40.77 1.16
CA VAL A 24 11.81 40.27 2.21
C VAL A 24 11.66 38.76 1.98
N ALA A 25 12.24 37.96 2.87
CA ALA A 25 12.01 36.53 2.90
C ALA A 25 10.51 36.29 3.10
N LYS A 26 9.91 35.43 2.27
CA LYS A 26 8.52 35.02 2.49
C LYS A 26 8.45 34.33 3.87
N PRO A 27 7.44 34.63 4.70
CA PRO A 27 7.26 33.94 5.97
C PRO A 27 7.15 32.44 5.73
N ASP A 28 7.66 31.66 6.68
CA ASP A 28 7.56 30.20 6.61
C ASP A 28 6.08 29.79 6.53
N PRO A 29 5.72 28.85 5.63
CA PRO A 29 4.34 28.44 5.46
C PRO A 29 3.83 27.77 6.73
N ILE A 30 2.56 28.02 7.06
CA ILE A 30 1.87 27.32 8.14
C ILE A 30 1.79 25.84 7.76
N LYS A 31 2.20 24.95 8.68
CA LYS A 31 2.23 23.51 8.45
C LYS A 31 0.97 22.84 8.97
N VAL A 32 0.46 21.86 8.23
CA VAL A 32 -0.63 20.97 8.69
C VAL A 32 -0.02 19.69 9.22
N MET A 33 -0.34 19.32 10.46
CA MET A 33 0.15 18.10 11.09
C MET A 33 -1.02 17.12 11.28
N ARG A 34 -0.86 15.88 10.81
CA ARG A 34 -1.83 14.79 11.05
C ARG A 34 -1.11 13.65 11.75
N ASN A 35 -1.53 13.34 12.97
CA ASN A 35 -0.94 12.27 13.80
C ASN A 35 0.59 12.41 13.95
N GLY A 36 1.10 13.64 14.10
CA GLY A 36 2.53 13.92 14.26
C GLY A 36 3.34 13.98 12.97
N THR A 37 2.74 13.66 11.81
CA THR A 37 3.39 13.75 10.50
C THR A 37 2.93 15.00 9.76
N GLU A 38 3.86 15.71 9.12
CA GLU A 38 3.54 16.85 8.25
C GLU A 38 2.73 16.36 7.05
N TRP A 39 1.54 16.92 6.87
CA TRP A 39 0.68 16.67 5.72
C TRP A 39 0.94 17.75 4.68
N VAL A 40 1.60 17.38 3.59
CA VAL A 40 1.91 18.32 2.51
C VAL A 40 0.62 18.75 1.82
N THR A 41 0.37 20.05 1.81
CA THR A 41 -0.82 20.67 1.21
C THR A 41 -0.46 21.32 -0.12
N GLU A 42 -1.33 21.21 -1.13
CA GLU A 42 -1.17 21.93 -2.41
C GLU A 42 -1.13 23.45 -2.22
N ALA A 43 -1.88 23.96 -1.24
CA ALA A 43 -1.84 25.34 -0.79
C ALA A 43 -1.74 25.37 0.74
N ALA A 44 -0.76 26.12 1.25
CA ALA A 44 -0.56 26.28 2.68
C ALA A 44 -1.74 27.04 3.32
N PRO A 45 -2.13 26.71 4.56
CA PRO A 45 -2.98 27.57 5.36
C PRO A 45 -2.41 28.98 5.45
N VAL A 46 -3.31 29.96 5.56
CA VAL A 46 -2.97 31.38 5.69
C VAL A 46 -3.59 31.95 6.95
N GLN A 47 -2.87 32.83 7.63
CA GLN A 47 -3.44 33.60 8.73
C GLN A 47 -4.11 34.85 8.15
N ILE A 48 -5.38 35.05 8.48
CA ILE A 48 -6.14 36.25 8.18
C ILE A 48 -6.65 36.76 9.52
N ASP A 49 -6.18 37.93 9.94
CA ASP A 49 -6.37 38.47 11.29
C ASP A 49 -5.90 37.48 12.38
N ASP A 50 -6.78 37.08 13.29
CA ASP A 50 -6.51 36.10 14.35
C ASP A 50 -7.00 34.68 13.99
N GLU A 51 -7.40 34.43 12.74
CA GLU A 51 -7.91 33.14 12.27
C GLU A 51 -6.96 32.47 11.28
N ILE A 52 -6.85 31.14 11.38
CA ILE A 52 -6.09 30.31 10.44
C ILE A 52 -7.07 29.72 9.43
N MET A 53 -6.97 30.19 8.19
CA MET A 53 -7.79 29.74 7.08
C MET A 53 -7.11 28.57 6.37
N ILE A 54 -7.79 27.42 6.36
CA ILE A 54 -7.36 26.24 5.63
C ILE A 54 -8.07 26.21 4.27
N PRO A 55 -7.36 26.01 3.16
CA PRO A 55 -8.01 25.86 1.85
C PRO A 55 -9.06 24.75 1.88
N LEU A 56 -10.23 25.01 1.29
CA LEU A 56 -11.39 24.12 1.39
C LEU A 56 -11.10 22.69 0.86
N ASN A 57 -10.29 22.58 -0.19
CA ASN A 57 -9.82 21.29 -0.72
C ASN A 57 -8.95 20.54 0.31
N THR A 58 -8.05 21.25 1.00
CA THR A 58 -7.22 20.70 2.08
C THR A 58 -8.10 20.17 3.21
N PHE A 59 -9.12 20.93 3.64
CA PHE A 59 -10.08 20.47 4.63
C PHE A 59 -10.77 19.17 4.19
N GLY A 60 -11.33 19.12 2.97
CA GLY A 60 -11.96 17.92 2.42
C GLY A 60 -11.07 16.69 2.42
N LYS A 61 -9.80 16.84 2.01
CA LYS A 61 -8.78 15.76 2.06
C LYS A 61 -8.47 15.32 3.51
N LEU A 62 -8.39 16.24 4.46
CA LEU A 62 -8.14 15.94 5.87
C LEU A 62 -9.29 15.15 6.51
N VAL A 63 -10.53 15.54 6.22
CA VAL A 63 -11.73 14.89 6.80
C VAL A 63 -12.26 13.73 5.96
N GLY A 64 -11.68 13.47 4.78
CA GLY A 64 -12.10 12.39 3.89
C GLY A 64 -13.48 12.59 3.25
N LYS A 65 -13.93 13.84 3.08
CA LYS A 65 -15.24 14.17 2.51
C LYS A 65 -15.09 14.88 1.16
N GLN A 66 -16.14 14.83 0.33
CA GLN A 66 -16.25 15.70 -0.82
C GLN A 66 -16.71 17.07 -0.33
N VAL A 67 -15.93 18.12 -0.62
CA VAL A 67 -16.28 19.47 -0.23
C VAL A 67 -16.43 20.33 -1.47
N THR A 68 -17.60 20.91 -1.66
CA THR A 68 -17.92 21.76 -2.82
C THR A 68 -18.34 23.15 -2.36
N TYR A 69 -17.95 24.17 -3.11
CA TYR A 69 -18.40 25.55 -2.87
C TYR A 69 -19.26 26.01 -4.05
N ASN A 70 -20.51 26.37 -3.77
CA ASN A 70 -21.41 26.97 -4.73
C ASN A 70 -21.37 28.50 -4.57
N SER A 71 -20.76 29.19 -5.55
CA SER A 71 -20.61 30.65 -5.54
C SER A 71 -21.92 31.40 -5.80
N GLN A 72 -22.93 30.77 -6.40
CA GLN A 72 -24.23 31.39 -6.66
C GLN A 72 -25.08 31.47 -5.39
N THR A 73 -25.01 30.45 -4.53
CA THR A 73 -25.77 30.39 -3.27
C THR A 73 -24.92 30.70 -2.04
N ASN A 74 -23.62 30.97 -2.24
CA ASN A 74 -22.62 31.16 -1.18
C ASN A 74 -22.67 30.02 -0.14
N THR A 75 -22.70 28.78 -0.62
CA THR A 75 -22.88 27.59 0.23
C THR A 75 -21.72 26.62 0.05
N VAL A 76 -21.19 26.12 1.18
CA VAL A 76 -20.27 24.99 1.20
C VAL A 76 -21.06 23.73 1.51
N SER A 77 -20.96 22.71 0.66
CA SER A 77 -21.53 21.37 0.91
C SER A 77 -20.40 20.40 1.26
N ILE A 78 -20.63 19.60 2.29
CA ILE A 78 -19.70 18.56 2.77
C ILE A 78 -20.46 17.25 2.69
N ASP A 79 -20.15 16.48 1.65
CA ASP A 79 -20.87 15.25 1.33
C ASP A 79 -19.95 14.04 1.49
N ASP A 80 -20.55 12.88 1.71
CA ASP A 80 -19.85 11.62 1.56
C ASP A 80 -19.37 11.46 0.13
N LYS A 81 -18.12 10.99 -0.03
CA LYS A 81 -17.67 10.56 -1.35
C LYS A 81 -18.58 9.41 -1.78
N LYS A 82 -19.19 9.54 -2.96
CA LYS A 82 -19.97 8.46 -3.53
C LYS A 82 -19.02 7.31 -3.88
N GLN A 83 -19.06 6.25 -3.10
CA GLN A 83 -18.26 5.07 -3.37
C GLN A 83 -18.72 4.39 -4.65
N ILE A 84 -17.75 3.88 -5.41
CA ILE A 84 -18.01 3.17 -6.66
C ILE A 84 -18.01 1.67 -6.36
N PRO A 85 -19.11 0.95 -6.66
CA PRO A 85 -19.09 -0.50 -6.69
C PRO A 85 -18.09 -0.99 -7.75
N PHE A 86 -17.15 -1.84 -7.37
CA PHE A 86 -16.14 -2.34 -8.30
C PHE A 86 -16.00 -3.87 -8.30
N ALA A 87 -16.63 -4.55 -7.34
CA ALA A 87 -16.67 -6.01 -7.29
C ALA A 87 -17.99 -6.51 -6.70
N GLN A 88 -18.40 -7.69 -7.13
CA GLN A 88 -19.64 -8.34 -6.72
C GLN A 88 -19.47 -9.86 -6.77
N SER A 89 -20.09 -10.59 -5.84
CA SER A 89 -20.19 -12.05 -5.90
C SER A 89 -21.04 -12.51 -7.09
N ASP A 90 -20.85 -13.76 -7.53
CA ASP A 90 -21.60 -14.35 -8.64
C ASP A 90 -23.13 -14.31 -8.44
N ASP A 91 -23.58 -14.53 -7.21
CA ASP A 91 -24.99 -14.48 -6.81
C ASP A 91 -25.55 -13.06 -6.66
N LYS A 92 -24.69 -12.03 -6.82
CA LYS A 92 -25.00 -10.61 -6.68
C LYS A 92 -25.45 -10.14 -5.31
N LYS A 93 -25.29 -10.99 -4.29
CA LYS A 93 -25.71 -10.71 -2.90
C LYS A 93 -24.65 -10.04 -2.05
N ILE A 94 -23.41 -10.02 -2.52
CA ILE A 94 -22.28 -9.37 -1.86
C ILE A 94 -21.67 -8.39 -2.85
N GLN A 95 -21.45 -7.16 -2.41
CA GLN A 95 -20.84 -6.10 -3.20
C GLN A 95 -19.73 -5.43 -2.41
N ILE A 96 -18.64 -5.07 -3.09
CA ILE A 96 -17.59 -4.21 -2.54
C ILE A 96 -17.59 -2.90 -3.31
N SER A 97 -17.62 -1.80 -2.56
CA SER A 97 -17.45 -0.44 -3.07
C SER A 97 -16.25 0.25 -2.42
N GLY A 98 -15.71 1.26 -3.08
CA GLY A 98 -14.60 2.06 -2.54
C GLY A 98 -14.49 3.42 -3.21
N ASP A 99 -13.64 4.26 -2.63
CA ASP A 99 -13.23 5.53 -3.22
C ASP A 99 -12.14 5.29 -4.25
N VAL A 100 -12.24 5.90 -5.43
CA VAL A 100 -11.14 5.87 -6.40
C VAL A 100 -10.00 6.74 -5.87
N GLY A 101 -8.88 6.12 -5.52
CA GLY A 101 -7.64 6.77 -5.14
C GLY A 101 -6.92 7.38 -6.34
N GLU A 102 -6.14 8.43 -6.11
CA GLU A 102 -5.34 9.10 -7.15
C GLU A 102 -4.26 8.17 -7.75
N THR A 103 -3.89 7.10 -7.04
CA THR A 103 -2.82 6.15 -7.36
C THR A 103 -3.30 4.88 -8.07
N GLY A 104 -4.52 4.85 -8.59
CA GLY A 104 -5.06 3.66 -9.24
C GLY A 104 -5.42 2.56 -8.24
N THR A 105 -6.01 2.95 -7.12
CA THR A 105 -6.51 2.06 -6.06
C THR A 105 -7.98 2.35 -5.78
N TYR A 106 -8.68 1.38 -5.19
CA TYR A 106 -9.93 1.57 -4.48
C TYR A 106 -9.62 1.55 -2.98
N ASP A 107 -9.84 2.68 -2.31
CA ASP A 107 -9.59 2.89 -0.88
C ASP A 107 -10.92 3.01 -0.11
N ASN A 108 -10.84 3.07 1.23
CA ASN A 108 -12.01 3.21 2.12
C ASN A 108 -13.12 2.17 1.82
N LEU A 109 -12.72 0.91 1.67
CA LEU A 109 -13.58 -0.15 1.16
C LEU A 109 -14.80 -0.39 2.07
N THR A 110 -15.94 -0.68 1.44
CA THR A 110 -17.19 -1.06 2.11
C THR A 110 -17.68 -2.38 1.54
N LEU A 111 -17.90 -3.35 2.43
CA LEU A 111 -18.58 -4.60 2.15
C LEU A 111 -20.07 -4.41 2.41
N THR A 112 -20.91 -4.73 1.42
CA THR A 112 -22.37 -4.71 1.55
C THR A 112 -22.94 -6.08 1.20
N THR A 113 -23.79 -6.59 2.08
CA THR A 113 -24.54 -7.85 1.92
C THR A 113 -26.04 -7.57 2.04
N GLU A 114 -26.87 -8.61 1.94
CA GLU A 114 -28.31 -8.51 2.21
C GLU A 114 -28.61 -8.18 3.69
N THR A 115 -27.70 -8.51 4.61
CA THR A 115 -27.93 -8.44 6.07
C THR A 115 -27.14 -7.35 6.76
N PHE A 116 -26.00 -6.92 6.21
CA PHE A 116 -25.15 -5.89 6.81
C PHE A 116 -24.38 -5.06 5.77
N SER A 117 -23.90 -3.91 6.20
CA SER A 117 -22.91 -3.12 5.48
C SER A 117 -21.84 -2.64 6.46
N ARG A 118 -20.55 -2.75 6.10
CA ARG A 118 -19.45 -2.32 6.96
C ARG A 118 -18.22 -1.89 6.18
N HIS A 119 -17.42 -1.02 6.79
CA HIS A 119 -16.07 -0.78 6.33
C HIS A 119 -15.18 -2.02 6.55
N ILE A 120 -14.31 -2.26 5.57
CA ILE A 120 -13.30 -3.32 5.59
C ILE A 120 -11.91 -2.70 5.42
N PRO A 121 -10.86 -3.24 6.07
CA PRO A 121 -9.53 -2.67 6.00
C PRO A 121 -8.86 -2.94 4.64
N GLY A 122 -7.83 -2.15 4.35
CA GLY A 122 -7.02 -2.30 3.14
C GLY A 122 -7.56 -1.53 1.94
N TYR A 123 -7.06 -1.92 0.78
CA TYR A 123 -7.38 -1.33 -0.52
C TYR A 123 -7.33 -2.43 -1.59
N ASN A 124 -7.90 -2.17 -2.76
CA ASN A 124 -7.70 -3.01 -3.94
C ASN A 124 -7.07 -2.18 -5.05
N VAL A 125 -6.26 -2.79 -5.91
CA VAL A 125 -5.83 -2.10 -7.14
C VAL A 125 -7.04 -1.80 -8.04
N ALA A 126 -7.06 -0.64 -8.69
CA ALA A 126 -8.14 -0.23 -9.57
C ALA A 126 -7.96 -0.78 -10.99
N ASN A 127 -7.90 -2.11 -11.09
CA ASN A 127 -7.75 -2.82 -12.35
C ASN A 127 -8.71 -4.01 -12.40
N LEU A 128 -9.58 -4.06 -13.42
CA LEU A 128 -10.61 -5.09 -13.56
C LEU A 128 -10.03 -6.51 -13.65
N GLY A 129 -8.83 -6.68 -14.21
CA GLY A 129 -8.15 -7.99 -14.24
C GLY A 129 -7.65 -8.47 -12.87
N TYR A 130 -7.70 -7.60 -11.87
CA TYR A 130 -7.26 -7.84 -10.49
C TYR A 130 -8.37 -7.44 -9.50
N ALA A 131 -9.63 -7.65 -9.91
CA ALA A 131 -10.77 -7.53 -9.02
C ALA A 131 -10.63 -8.53 -7.85
N PRO A 132 -11.14 -8.19 -6.66
CA PRO A 132 -11.09 -9.08 -5.51
C PRO A 132 -11.97 -10.32 -5.75
N ILE A 133 -11.54 -11.44 -5.19
CA ILE A 133 -12.37 -12.65 -5.12
C ILE A 133 -13.36 -12.48 -3.98
N ILE A 134 -14.62 -12.87 -4.19
CA ILE A 134 -15.69 -12.80 -3.19
C ILE A 134 -16.42 -14.14 -3.19
N GLU A 135 -16.26 -14.92 -2.14
CA GLU A 135 -16.78 -16.28 -2.04
C GLU A 135 -17.48 -16.53 -0.71
N ARG A 136 -18.33 -17.56 -0.70
CA ARG A 136 -19.02 -18.05 0.50
C ARG A 136 -18.72 -19.51 0.76
N THR A 137 -17.97 -19.80 1.82
CA THR A 137 -17.56 -21.17 2.17
C THR A 137 -17.43 -21.33 3.68
N ASP A 138 -17.63 -22.54 4.20
CA ASP A 138 -17.55 -22.82 5.64
C ASP A 138 -16.09 -23.07 6.03
N LEU A 139 -15.36 -22.00 6.39
CA LEU A 139 -13.96 -22.07 6.83
C LEU A 139 -13.84 -22.45 8.31
N THR A 140 -14.89 -22.21 9.09
CA THR A 140 -14.89 -22.50 10.54
C THR A 140 -15.28 -23.94 10.88
N GLY A 141 -15.92 -24.65 9.95
CA GLY A 141 -16.41 -26.01 10.12
C GLY A 141 -17.67 -26.10 10.98
N ASP A 142 -18.40 -24.99 11.16
CA ASP A 142 -19.62 -24.94 11.98
C ASP A 142 -20.91 -25.21 11.16
N GLY A 143 -20.78 -25.47 9.86
CA GLY A 143 -21.87 -25.70 8.92
C GLY A 143 -22.50 -24.42 8.36
N LYS A 144 -22.04 -23.24 8.77
CA LYS A 144 -22.45 -21.95 8.21
C LYS A 144 -21.35 -21.43 7.31
N LYS A 145 -21.75 -20.77 6.22
CA LYS A 145 -20.78 -20.18 5.29
C LYS A 145 -20.23 -18.88 5.86
N ASP A 146 -18.93 -18.69 5.68
CA ASP A 146 -18.21 -17.45 5.91
C ASP A 146 -18.03 -16.71 4.58
N ILE A 147 -18.03 -15.38 4.64
CA ILE A 147 -17.72 -14.50 3.53
C ILE A 147 -16.20 -14.34 3.47
N VAL A 148 -15.61 -14.76 2.35
CA VAL A 148 -14.18 -14.64 2.10
C VAL A 148 -13.97 -13.62 0.99
N ILE A 149 -13.13 -12.62 1.27
CA ILE A 149 -12.74 -11.59 0.32
C ILE A 149 -11.23 -11.66 0.16
N ILE A 150 -10.73 -11.81 -1.06
CA ILE A 150 -9.29 -11.77 -1.33
C ILE A 150 -9.01 -10.52 -2.16
N LEU A 151 -8.48 -9.48 -1.50
CA LEU A 151 -8.11 -8.22 -2.15
C LEU A 151 -6.80 -8.39 -2.91
N THR A 152 -6.68 -7.85 -4.12
CA THR A 152 -5.38 -7.69 -4.78
C THR A 152 -4.80 -6.32 -4.43
N THR A 153 -3.68 -6.30 -3.72
CA THR A 153 -3.05 -5.07 -3.17
C THR A 153 -1.80 -4.65 -3.94
N GLY A 154 -1.31 -5.48 -4.86
CA GLY A 154 -0.19 -5.15 -5.73
C GLY A 154 -0.01 -6.16 -6.85
N TYR A 155 0.46 -5.71 -8.01
CA TYR A 155 0.79 -6.58 -9.14
C TYR A 155 1.88 -5.93 -10.01
N GLY A 156 2.61 -6.75 -10.76
CA GLY A 156 3.63 -6.32 -11.70
C GLY A 156 4.63 -7.42 -12.02
N THR A 157 5.70 -7.08 -12.73
CA THR A 157 6.77 -8.04 -13.00
C THR A 157 7.43 -8.46 -11.69
N GLY A 158 7.30 -9.75 -11.37
CA GLY A 158 7.86 -10.33 -10.15
C GLY A 158 7.17 -9.89 -8.85
N VAL A 159 6.00 -9.26 -8.96
CA VAL A 159 5.22 -8.83 -7.79
C VAL A 159 3.76 -9.25 -7.97
N TYR A 160 3.22 -9.90 -6.96
CA TYR A 160 1.78 -10.07 -6.78
C TYR A 160 1.51 -10.08 -5.28
N ALA A 161 0.63 -9.22 -4.80
CA ALA A 161 0.29 -9.16 -3.39
C ALA A 161 -1.22 -9.19 -3.27
N SER A 162 -1.71 -10.03 -2.36
CA SER A 162 -3.12 -10.09 -2.00
C SER A 162 -3.30 -10.27 -0.52
N ASN A 163 -4.50 -9.96 -0.03
CA ASN A 163 -4.83 -9.98 1.39
C ASN A 163 -6.23 -10.57 1.61
N PRO A 164 -6.37 -11.67 2.35
CA PRO A 164 -7.67 -12.25 2.67
C PRO A 164 -8.32 -11.49 3.82
N LEU A 165 -9.63 -11.31 3.74
CA LEU A 165 -10.49 -10.86 4.81
C LEU A 165 -11.62 -11.87 4.95
N VAL A 166 -11.89 -12.30 6.16
CA VAL A 166 -12.93 -13.30 6.44
C VAL A 166 -13.91 -12.73 7.44
N TYR A 167 -15.20 -12.89 7.13
CA TYR A 167 -16.31 -12.44 7.96
C TYR A 167 -17.38 -13.52 8.08
N THR A 168 -18.04 -13.59 9.23
CA THR A 168 -19.28 -14.34 9.37
C THR A 168 -20.43 -13.63 8.64
N GLU A 169 -21.54 -14.32 8.37
CA GLU A 169 -22.75 -13.69 7.81
C GLU A 169 -23.39 -12.64 8.74
N THR A 170 -22.99 -12.59 10.01
CA THR A 170 -23.39 -11.55 11.00
C THR A 170 -22.40 -10.39 11.10
N ALA A 171 -21.47 -10.32 10.15
CA ALA A 171 -20.43 -9.31 10.03
C ALA A 171 -19.25 -9.44 11.01
N ASP A 172 -19.15 -10.49 11.83
CA ASP A 172 -18.01 -10.63 12.74
C ASP A 172 -16.74 -10.99 11.94
N SER A 173 -15.63 -10.32 12.23
CA SER A 173 -14.37 -10.62 11.53
C SER A 173 -13.73 -11.88 12.12
N ILE A 174 -13.30 -12.79 11.24
CA ILE A 174 -12.47 -13.93 11.59
C ILE A 174 -11.01 -13.55 11.28
N PRO A 175 -10.15 -13.39 12.29
CA PRO A 175 -8.74 -13.09 12.07
C PRO A 175 -8.06 -14.19 11.27
N VAL A 176 -7.17 -13.79 10.36
CA VAL A 176 -6.29 -14.69 9.60
C VAL A 176 -4.86 -14.44 10.06
N GLU A 177 -4.13 -15.48 10.43
CA GLU A 177 -2.70 -15.36 10.72
C GLU A 177 -1.96 -14.83 9.49
N ASP A 178 -0.98 -13.94 9.70
CA ASP A 178 -0.18 -13.38 8.61
C ASP A 178 0.67 -14.47 7.93
N ALA A 179 0.36 -14.76 6.65
CA ALA A 179 1.04 -15.80 5.88
C ALA A 179 2.56 -15.55 5.81
N TYR A 180 2.96 -14.30 5.59
CA TYR A 180 4.37 -13.96 5.42
C TYR A 180 5.19 -14.31 6.65
N THR A 181 4.69 -13.94 7.83
CA THR A 181 5.27 -14.31 9.13
C THR A 181 5.25 -15.83 9.32
N ALA A 182 4.16 -16.51 8.96
CA ALA A 182 4.07 -17.97 9.06
C ALA A 182 5.10 -18.70 8.17
N PHE A 183 5.33 -18.22 6.95
CA PHE A 183 6.37 -18.74 6.06
C PHE A 183 7.77 -18.44 6.58
N LEU A 184 8.05 -17.21 7.03
CA LEU A 184 9.37 -16.83 7.55
C LEU A 184 9.81 -17.66 8.77
N LYS A 185 8.88 -18.12 9.60
CA LYS A 185 9.18 -19.03 10.71
C LYS A 185 9.66 -20.41 10.25
N GLN A 186 9.28 -20.80 9.03
CA GLN A 186 9.49 -22.14 8.47
C GLN A 186 10.50 -22.14 7.33
N PHE A 187 10.94 -20.98 6.85
CA PHE A 187 11.80 -20.84 5.68
C PHE A 187 13.11 -20.14 6.04
N SER A 188 14.22 -20.72 5.61
CA SER A 188 15.49 -20.01 5.53
C SER A 188 16.24 -20.40 4.26
N SER A 189 17.09 -19.49 3.78
CA SER A 189 17.86 -19.71 2.57
C SER A 189 19.30 -19.22 2.70
N LYS A 190 20.19 -19.85 1.93
CA LYS A 190 21.59 -19.46 1.79
C LYS A 190 21.99 -19.58 0.34
N VAL A 191 22.98 -18.79 -0.06
CA VAL A 191 23.61 -18.92 -1.37
C VAL A 191 25.13 -18.95 -1.20
N THR A 192 25.77 -19.76 -2.04
CA THR A 192 27.21 -19.83 -2.24
C THR A 192 27.51 -19.70 -3.72
N ASP A 193 28.78 -19.60 -4.11
CA ASP A 193 29.19 -19.55 -5.52
C ASP A 193 28.77 -20.80 -6.33
N LYS A 194 28.39 -21.90 -5.66
CA LYS A 194 28.06 -23.18 -6.32
C LYS A 194 26.59 -23.55 -6.25
N GLN A 195 25.91 -23.19 -5.16
CA GLN A 195 24.57 -23.68 -4.88
C GLN A 195 23.75 -22.73 -4.01
N ILE A 196 22.45 -22.82 -4.18
CA ILE A 196 21.42 -22.34 -3.28
C ILE A 196 21.05 -23.48 -2.33
N GLU A 197 20.87 -23.14 -1.06
CA GLU A 197 20.35 -24.05 -0.05
C GLU A 197 19.08 -23.45 0.53
N LEU A 198 18.01 -24.22 0.51
CA LEU A 198 16.74 -23.90 1.16
C LEU A 198 16.55 -24.86 2.33
N ASP A 199 16.09 -24.32 3.45
CA ASP A 199 15.60 -25.09 4.59
C ASP A 199 14.13 -24.70 4.79
N ILE A 200 13.25 -25.69 4.64
CA ILE A 200 11.81 -25.53 4.84
C ILE A 200 11.40 -26.52 5.92
N HIS A 201 11.09 -26.00 7.10
CA HIS A 201 10.71 -26.82 8.25
C HIS A 201 11.76 -27.92 8.59
N GLY A 202 13.05 -27.61 8.44
CA GLY A 202 14.14 -28.56 8.65
C GLY A 202 14.39 -29.52 7.48
N GLU A 203 13.59 -29.46 6.41
CA GLU A 203 13.85 -30.18 5.18
C GLU A 203 14.76 -29.36 4.26
N ARG A 204 15.92 -29.93 3.93
CA ARG A 204 16.94 -29.26 3.14
C ARG A 204 16.80 -29.59 1.65
N THR A 205 16.69 -28.54 0.83
CA THR A 205 16.78 -28.63 -0.64
C THR A 205 18.02 -27.89 -1.14
N VAL A 206 18.73 -28.48 -2.10
CA VAL A 206 19.95 -27.88 -2.69
C VAL A 206 19.79 -27.76 -4.20
N ILE A 207 20.04 -26.57 -4.73
CA ILE A 207 19.89 -26.25 -6.16
C ILE A 207 21.22 -25.69 -6.67
N PRO A 208 21.88 -26.32 -7.66
CA PRO A 208 23.10 -25.78 -8.25
C PRO A 208 22.85 -24.43 -8.92
N VAL A 209 23.72 -23.45 -8.68
CA VAL A 209 23.65 -22.12 -9.32
C VAL A 209 23.73 -22.21 -10.84
N SER A 210 24.37 -23.26 -11.37
CA SER A 210 24.43 -23.52 -12.82
C SER A 210 23.07 -23.83 -13.46
N LYS A 211 22.04 -24.15 -12.67
CA LYS A 211 20.66 -24.32 -13.18
C LYS A 211 19.90 -23.00 -13.27
N LEU A 212 20.42 -21.91 -12.70
CA LEU A 212 19.74 -20.62 -12.71
C LEU A 212 19.85 -19.94 -14.08
N GLN A 213 18.73 -19.42 -14.56
CA GLN A 213 18.63 -18.69 -15.82
C GLN A 213 19.22 -17.27 -15.70
N SER A 214 19.13 -16.65 -14.53
CA SER A 214 19.73 -15.33 -14.25
C SER A 214 21.24 -15.39 -14.03
N GLY A 215 21.83 -16.59 -13.96
CA GLY A 215 23.24 -16.80 -13.66
C GLY A 215 23.54 -16.70 -12.16
N PRO A 216 24.80 -16.41 -11.77
CA PRO A 216 25.19 -16.35 -10.36
C PRO A 216 24.48 -15.24 -9.59
N VAL A 217 23.74 -15.62 -8.54
CA VAL A 217 23.05 -14.69 -7.64
C VAL A 217 23.89 -14.41 -6.39
N LYS A 218 23.90 -13.15 -5.94
CA LYS A 218 24.68 -12.70 -4.77
C LYS A 218 23.89 -12.70 -3.47
N PHE A 219 22.56 -12.72 -3.57
CA PHE A 219 21.66 -12.64 -2.42
C PHE A 219 20.95 -13.98 -2.25
N PRO A 220 20.75 -14.43 -1.00
CA PRO A 220 19.93 -15.60 -0.74
C PRO A 220 18.52 -15.42 -1.31
N PRO A 221 17.89 -16.50 -1.81
CA PRO A 221 16.51 -16.43 -2.29
C PRO A 221 15.56 -15.88 -1.23
N GLY A 222 14.66 -15.00 -1.65
CA GLY A 222 13.64 -14.39 -0.80
C GLY A 222 12.25 -14.96 -1.06
N ILE A 223 11.31 -14.62 -0.19
CA ILE A 223 9.87 -14.91 -0.35
C ILE A 223 9.06 -13.63 -0.13
N GLY A 224 7.79 -13.65 -0.53
CA GLY A 224 6.82 -12.59 -0.27
C GLY A 224 6.60 -11.58 -1.40
N SER A 225 7.46 -11.56 -2.42
CA SER A 225 7.25 -10.69 -3.60
C SER A 225 6.03 -11.12 -4.42
N VAL A 226 5.81 -12.42 -4.52
CA VAL A 226 4.58 -13.03 -5.03
C VAL A 226 3.93 -13.75 -3.85
N MET A 227 2.80 -13.24 -3.39
CA MET A 227 1.98 -13.74 -2.29
C MET A 227 0.52 -13.72 -2.72
N TYR A 228 -0.06 -14.89 -2.95
CA TYR A 228 -1.46 -15.03 -3.34
C TYR A 228 -2.22 -15.99 -2.45
N TYR A 229 -3.53 -15.75 -2.35
CA TYR A 229 -4.43 -16.60 -1.60
C TYR A 229 -5.45 -17.23 -2.54
N THR A 230 -5.83 -18.47 -2.25
CA THR A 230 -6.85 -19.20 -2.99
C THR A 230 -7.79 -19.91 -2.04
N LEU A 231 -8.97 -20.27 -2.55
CA LEU A 231 -9.90 -21.18 -1.88
C LEU A 231 -9.92 -22.51 -2.61
N GLU A 232 -9.65 -23.58 -1.88
CA GLU A 232 -9.84 -24.95 -2.35
C GLU A 232 -10.93 -25.61 -1.50
N GLY A 233 -12.17 -25.57 -2.02
CA GLY A 233 -13.35 -25.98 -1.28
C GLY A 233 -13.56 -25.14 -0.03
N ASN A 234 -13.39 -25.76 1.14
CA ASN A 234 -13.55 -25.13 2.45
C ASN A 234 -12.20 -24.76 3.09
N THR A 235 -11.12 -24.67 2.30
CA THR A 235 -9.78 -24.37 2.80
C THR A 235 -9.24 -23.12 2.15
N LEU A 236 -8.91 -22.12 2.97
CA LEU A 236 -8.08 -21.00 2.56
C LEU A 236 -6.62 -21.46 2.47
N LYS A 237 -5.95 -21.12 1.39
CA LYS A 237 -4.52 -21.36 1.19
C LYS A 237 -3.78 -20.08 0.91
N ALA A 238 -2.54 -20.01 1.37
CA ALA A 238 -1.58 -18.99 0.95
C ALA A 238 -0.45 -19.66 0.18
N THR A 239 0.02 -19.00 -0.87
CA THR A 239 1.17 -19.42 -1.65
C THR A 239 2.12 -18.25 -1.85
N THR A 240 3.42 -18.49 -1.69
CA THR A 240 4.45 -17.52 -2.03
C THR A 240 5.58 -18.13 -2.83
N ALA A 241 6.05 -17.39 -3.86
CA ALA A 241 7.14 -17.85 -4.69
C ALA A 241 8.50 -17.63 -4.02
N VAL A 242 9.40 -18.59 -4.17
CA VAL A 242 10.81 -18.50 -3.77
C VAL A 242 11.58 -17.80 -4.89
N GLN A 243 11.89 -16.54 -4.67
CA GLN A 243 12.48 -15.63 -5.65
C GLN A 243 14.00 -15.64 -5.59
N VAL A 244 14.65 -15.83 -6.74
CA VAL A 244 16.11 -15.70 -6.88
C VAL A 244 16.52 -14.41 -7.61
N SER A 245 15.65 -13.90 -8.49
CA SER A 245 15.83 -12.60 -9.15
C SER A 245 14.47 -11.95 -9.43
N PRO A 246 14.40 -10.68 -9.87
CA PRO A 246 13.13 -10.03 -10.20
C PRO A 246 12.23 -10.81 -11.17
N ALA A 247 12.81 -11.64 -12.04
CA ALA A 247 12.06 -12.40 -13.05
C ALA A 247 12.30 -13.92 -12.97
N GLU A 248 12.95 -14.42 -11.92
CA GLU A 248 13.23 -15.86 -11.77
C GLU A 248 12.83 -16.34 -10.36
N PHE A 249 12.05 -17.41 -10.36
CA PHE A 249 11.52 -18.08 -9.18
C PHE A 249 11.81 -19.56 -9.32
N ILE A 250 12.20 -20.20 -8.22
CA ILE A 250 12.68 -21.60 -8.24
C ILE A 250 11.64 -22.60 -7.73
N GLY A 251 10.57 -22.12 -7.12
CA GLY A 251 9.50 -22.94 -6.58
C GLY A 251 8.52 -22.12 -5.77
N ASP A 252 7.53 -22.79 -5.22
CA ASP A 252 6.50 -22.19 -4.37
C ASP A 252 6.51 -22.80 -2.98
N LEU A 253 6.26 -21.97 -1.97
CA LEU A 253 5.83 -22.39 -0.64
C LEU A 253 4.31 -22.24 -0.56
N ALA A 254 3.61 -23.29 -0.16
CA ALA A 254 2.17 -23.25 0.09
C ALA A 254 1.85 -23.71 1.51
N LEU A 255 0.87 -23.08 2.14
CA LEU A 255 0.29 -23.54 3.40
C LEU A 255 -1.23 -23.44 3.36
N SER A 256 -1.88 -24.27 4.17
CA SER A 256 -3.33 -24.25 4.35
C SER A 256 -3.68 -23.70 5.72
N TYR A 257 -4.78 -22.95 5.79
CA TYR A 257 -5.29 -22.45 7.06
C TYR A 257 -6.26 -23.45 7.70
N THR A 258 -6.30 -23.46 9.03
CA THR A 258 -7.32 -24.18 9.79
C THR A 258 -7.88 -23.28 10.87
N PHE A 259 -9.21 -23.26 11.01
CA PHE A 259 -9.85 -22.49 12.07
C PHE A 259 -9.66 -23.16 13.44
N LYS A 260 -8.98 -22.46 14.35
CA LYS A 260 -8.73 -22.92 15.73
C LYS A 260 -8.69 -21.71 16.65
N ASN A 261 -9.30 -21.83 17.83
CA ASN A 261 -9.29 -20.79 18.86
C ASN A 261 -9.77 -19.40 18.37
N GLY A 262 -10.76 -19.37 17.46
CA GLY A 262 -11.34 -18.13 16.97
C GLY A 262 -10.58 -17.42 15.85
N LEU A 263 -9.51 -18.03 15.30
CA LEU A 263 -8.80 -17.50 14.14
C LEU A 263 -8.40 -18.59 13.14
N LEU A 264 -8.14 -18.20 11.90
CA LEU A 264 -7.55 -19.05 10.88
C LEU A 264 -6.03 -19.10 11.10
N GLN A 265 -5.55 -20.24 11.59
CA GLN A 265 -4.13 -20.48 11.90
C GLN A 265 -3.42 -21.08 10.68
N ALA A 266 -2.21 -20.59 10.40
CA ALA A 266 -1.41 -21.10 9.29
C ALA A 266 -0.84 -22.48 9.62
N GLY A 267 -0.91 -23.41 8.66
CA GLY A 267 -0.34 -24.74 8.78
C GLY A 267 1.15 -24.82 8.43
N GLU A 268 1.62 -26.05 8.24
CA GLU A 268 2.97 -26.33 7.77
C GLU A 268 3.15 -25.89 6.31
N ALA A 269 4.28 -25.26 6.02
CA ALA A 269 4.64 -24.85 4.67
C ALA A 269 5.19 -26.03 3.87
N GLN A 270 4.64 -26.25 2.68
CA GLN A 270 5.10 -27.26 1.73
C GLN A 270 5.82 -26.58 0.59
N PHE A 271 7.03 -27.05 0.28
CA PHE A 271 7.82 -26.55 -0.84
C PHE A 271 7.60 -27.42 -2.09
N THR A 272 7.27 -26.76 -3.20
CA THR A 272 7.23 -27.38 -4.52
C THR A 272 8.30 -26.75 -5.40
N LEU A 273 9.36 -27.51 -5.69
CA LEU A 273 10.40 -27.11 -6.63
C LEU A 273 9.86 -27.12 -8.06
N TYR A 274 10.15 -26.09 -8.86
CA TYR A 274 9.71 -26.11 -10.26
C TYR A 274 10.50 -27.14 -11.08
N PRO A 275 9.86 -27.81 -12.06
CA PRO A 275 10.46 -28.92 -12.80
C PRO A 275 11.80 -28.60 -13.47
N GLU A 276 11.98 -27.38 -13.96
CA GLU A 276 13.21 -26.92 -14.62
C GLU A 276 14.43 -26.85 -13.69
N TYR A 277 14.20 -26.77 -12.37
CA TYR A 277 15.25 -26.86 -11.35
C TYR A 277 15.34 -28.25 -10.71
N GLY A 278 14.28 -29.06 -10.89
CA GLY A 278 14.25 -30.50 -10.60
C GLY A 278 15.29 -31.28 -11.39
N SER A 279 15.60 -32.50 -10.91
CA SER A 279 16.63 -33.46 -11.37
C SER A 279 17.31 -33.12 -12.70
#